data_AF-A0A383EBX9-F1
#
_entry.id   AF-A0A383EBX9-F1
#
_cell.length_a   1.000
_cell.length_b   1.000
_cell.length_c   1.000
_cell.angle_alpha   90.00
_cell.angle_beta   90.00
_cell.angle_gamma   90.00
#
_symmetry.space_group_name_H-M   'P 1'
#
loop_
_entity.id
_entity.type
_entity.pdbx_description
1 polymer ?
#
loop_
_entity_poly.entity_id
_entity_poly.type
_entity_poly.pdbx_seq_one_letter_code
_entity_poly.pdbx_strand_id
1 'polypeptide(L)'
;FIDNDIKTIAVSFIWSVLNPSHEIRAAQIVKEMMPDVIITIGSELYPQIREYTRTSTAITNAYLSPILRNYVSTVNEYFISLGGINNVRYFQSNGGLATGKVMSDRSVYAINSGPASAPQAGLAVCKPFDYKNVITVDMGGTSFDITLTKDGNTNLNKNIDFLRYRIGIPMIQVETLGAGGGSIGWIDEMGLLQIGPQSAGADPGPACYNKGGNDPTVSDANLVLGYLNPD
;
A
#
# COMPACT_ATOMS: atom_id res chain seq x y z
N PHE A 1 -12.11 -24.96 -9.03
CA PHE A 1 -10.99 -24.37 -8.27
C PHE A 1 -9.80 -25.30 -8.21
N ILE A 2 -9.99 -26.56 -7.77
CA ILE A 2 -8.93 -27.58 -7.65
C ILE A 2 -8.21 -27.81 -8.99
N ASP A 3 -8.94 -28.13 -10.07
CA ASP A 3 -8.34 -28.44 -11.38
C ASP A 3 -7.54 -27.29 -12.01
N ASN A 4 -7.76 -26.06 -11.53
CA ASN A 4 -7.08 -24.85 -12.02
C ASN A 4 -6.01 -24.35 -11.02
N ASP A 5 -5.66 -25.16 -10.03
CA ASP A 5 -4.68 -24.85 -8.98
C ASP A 5 -4.89 -23.50 -8.25
N ILE A 6 -6.15 -23.12 -8.05
CA ILE A 6 -6.48 -21.86 -7.39
C ILE A 6 -6.06 -21.90 -5.92
N LYS A 7 -5.21 -20.96 -5.50
CA LYS A 7 -4.69 -20.87 -4.11
C LYS A 7 -5.47 -19.93 -3.20
N THR A 8 -6.21 -18.98 -3.77
CA THR A 8 -6.98 -17.99 -3.03
C THR A 8 -8.37 -17.81 -3.60
N ILE A 9 -9.37 -17.67 -2.73
CA ILE A 9 -10.79 -17.56 -3.10
C ILE A 9 -11.42 -16.40 -2.33
N ALA A 10 -12.16 -15.55 -3.05
CA ALA A 10 -13.05 -14.56 -2.46
C ALA A 10 -14.50 -15.04 -2.60
N VAL A 11 -15.26 -15.00 -1.50
CA VAL A 11 -16.70 -15.28 -1.49
C VAL A 11 -17.43 -13.98 -1.25
N SER A 12 -18.27 -13.56 -2.21
CA SER A 12 -19.13 -12.38 -2.03
C SER A 12 -20.48 -12.56 -2.72
N PHE A 13 -21.51 -12.84 -1.94
CA PHE A 13 -22.90 -12.94 -2.40
C PHE A 13 -23.64 -11.62 -2.15
N ILE A 14 -24.74 -11.42 -2.87
CA ILE A 14 -25.61 -10.25 -2.68
C ILE A 14 -26.37 -10.44 -1.34
N TRP A 15 -26.62 -9.35 -0.62
CA TRP A 15 -27.35 -9.33 0.67
C TRP A 15 -26.70 -10.08 1.83
N SER A 16 -25.47 -10.58 1.71
CA SER A 16 -24.75 -11.26 2.81
C SER A 16 -24.50 -10.39 4.03
N VAL A 17 -24.56 -9.06 3.87
CA VAL A 17 -24.48 -8.10 4.98
C VAL A 17 -25.68 -8.22 5.91
N LEU A 18 -26.85 -8.60 5.37
CA LEU A 18 -28.05 -8.86 6.16
C LEU A 18 -28.07 -10.31 6.67
N ASN A 19 -27.63 -11.27 5.85
CA ASN A 19 -27.54 -12.68 6.24
C ASN A 19 -26.26 -13.34 5.69
N PRO A 20 -25.18 -13.44 6.50
CA PRO A 20 -23.88 -13.95 6.04
C PRO A 20 -23.83 -15.48 5.96
N SER A 21 -24.88 -16.19 6.39
CA SER A 21 -24.88 -17.66 6.54
C SER A 21 -24.48 -18.39 5.26
N HIS A 22 -24.90 -17.92 4.09
CA HIS A 22 -24.54 -18.54 2.81
C HIS A 22 -23.08 -18.31 2.42
N GLU A 23 -22.50 -17.13 2.68
CA GLU A 23 -21.05 -16.93 2.42
C GLU A 23 -20.22 -17.81 3.36
N ILE A 24 -20.58 -17.85 4.64
CA ILE A 24 -19.91 -18.69 5.65
C ILE A 24 -20.01 -20.16 5.25
N ARG A 25 -21.19 -20.64 4.84
CA ARG A 25 -21.36 -22.04 4.43
C ARG A 25 -20.57 -22.36 3.16
N ALA A 26 -20.56 -21.47 2.18
CA ALA A 26 -19.75 -21.64 0.97
C ALA A 26 -18.26 -21.71 1.31
N ALA A 27 -17.76 -20.83 2.19
CA ALA A 27 -16.38 -20.85 2.66
C ALA A 27 -16.04 -22.15 3.39
N GLN A 28 -16.94 -22.69 4.23
CA GLN A 28 -16.75 -23.98 4.90
C GLN A 28 -16.60 -25.12 3.90
N ILE A 29 -17.50 -25.22 2.91
CA ILE A 29 -17.44 -26.27 1.87
C ILE A 29 -16.13 -26.17 1.08
N VAL A 30 -15.72 -24.96 0.70
CA VAL A 30 -14.45 -24.73 0.03
C VAL A 30 -13.27 -25.18 0.91
N LYS A 31 -13.31 -24.90 2.21
CA LYS A 31 -12.26 -25.30 3.16
C LYS A 31 -12.21 -26.81 3.40
N GLU A 32 -13.36 -27.49 3.42
CA GLU A 32 -13.47 -28.95 3.50
C GLU A 32 -12.79 -29.62 2.29
N MET A 33 -12.93 -29.04 1.09
CA MET A 33 -12.34 -29.58 -0.14
C MET A 33 -10.90 -29.10 -0.42
N MET A 34 -10.52 -27.94 0.10
CA MET A 34 -9.22 -27.29 -0.12
C MET A 34 -8.67 -26.76 1.21
N PRO A 35 -8.12 -27.63 2.09
CA PRO A 35 -7.73 -27.25 3.45
C PRO A 35 -6.71 -26.10 3.52
N ASP A 36 -5.84 -25.96 2.53
CA ASP A 36 -4.78 -24.94 2.53
C ASP A 36 -5.16 -23.65 1.80
N VAL A 37 -6.35 -23.59 1.20
CA VAL A 37 -6.79 -22.41 0.44
C VAL A 37 -6.98 -21.20 1.37
N ILE A 38 -6.56 -20.03 0.90
CA ILE A 38 -6.83 -18.76 1.57
C ILE A 38 -8.21 -18.29 1.13
N ILE A 39 -9.11 -18.09 2.09
CA ILE A 39 -10.48 -17.65 1.82
C ILE A 39 -10.68 -16.25 2.38
N THR A 40 -11.19 -15.34 1.56
CA THR A 40 -11.73 -14.05 2.00
C THR A 40 -13.24 -14.08 1.91
N ILE A 41 -13.92 -13.83 3.03
CA ILE A 41 -15.38 -13.68 3.08
C ILE A 41 -15.71 -12.19 3.03
N GLY A 42 -16.45 -11.77 2.01
CA GLY A 42 -16.75 -10.36 1.75
C GLY A 42 -17.55 -9.72 2.89
N SER A 43 -18.53 -10.43 3.46
CA SER A 43 -19.31 -9.94 4.60
C SER A 43 -18.50 -9.83 5.88
N GLU A 44 -17.43 -10.62 6.07
CA GLU A 44 -16.56 -10.50 7.25
C GLU A 44 -15.53 -9.38 7.10
N LEU A 45 -15.00 -9.21 5.89
CA LEU A 45 -14.00 -8.19 5.59
C LEU A 45 -14.60 -6.79 5.55
N TYR A 46 -15.72 -6.63 4.82
CA TYR A 46 -16.36 -5.33 4.59
C TYR A 46 -17.90 -5.46 4.51
N PRO A 47 -18.59 -5.55 5.67
CA PRO A 47 -20.04 -5.72 5.74
C PRO A 47 -20.80 -4.45 5.36
N GLN A 48 -20.79 -4.08 4.07
CA GLN A 48 -21.51 -2.91 3.54
C GLN A 48 -22.38 -3.29 2.33
N ILE A 49 -23.56 -2.66 2.23
CA ILE A 49 -24.63 -3.06 1.28
C ILE A 49 -24.14 -3.07 -0.17
N ARG A 50 -23.37 -2.04 -0.57
CA ARG A 50 -22.83 -1.85 -1.94
C ARG A 50 -22.00 -3.06 -2.39
N GLU A 51 -22.55 -3.85 -3.30
CA GLU A 51 -22.00 -5.13 -3.71
C GLU A 51 -20.69 -4.98 -4.50
N TYR A 52 -20.59 -4.00 -5.40
CA TYR A 52 -19.37 -3.75 -6.16
C TYR A 52 -18.18 -3.42 -5.24
N THR A 53 -18.32 -2.43 -4.35
CA THR A 53 -17.26 -2.04 -3.42
C THR A 53 -16.85 -3.21 -2.52
N ARG A 54 -17.82 -3.97 -1.99
CA ARG A 54 -17.54 -5.14 -1.15
C ARG A 54 -16.80 -6.23 -1.91
N THR A 55 -17.29 -6.59 -3.09
CA THR A 55 -16.71 -7.65 -3.93
C THR A 55 -15.30 -7.27 -4.38
N SER A 56 -15.12 -6.05 -4.87
CA SER A 56 -13.81 -5.49 -5.25
C SER A 56 -12.81 -5.52 -4.10
N THR A 57 -13.24 -5.12 -2.89
CA THR A 57 -12.40 -5.17 -1.68
C THR A 57 -12.04 -6.61 -1.31
N ALA A 58 -12.99 -7.55 -1.38
CA ALA A 58 -12.77 -8.96 -1.07
C ALA A 58 -11.81 -9.63 -2.06
N ILE A 59 -11.97 -9.36 -3.35
CA ILE A 59 -11.06 -9.85 -4.41
C ILE A 59 -9.65 -9.28 -4.20
N THR A 60 -9.53 -7.98 -3.94
CA THR A 60 -8.23 -7.33 -3.71
C THR A 60 -7.52 -7.93 -2.49
N ASN A 61 -8.25 -8.18 -1.40
CA ASN A 61 -7.69 -8.85 -0.23
C ASN A 61 -7.21 -10.26 -0.57
N ALA A 62 -8.05 -11.08 -1.21
CA ALA A 62 -7.69 -12.45 -1.59
C ALA A 62 -6.49 -12.51 -2.55
N TYR A 63 -6.33 -11.51 -3.42
CA TYR A 63 -5.19 -11.37 -4.32
C TYR A 63 -3.89 -11.05 -3.57
N LEU A 64 -3.96 -10.18 -2.56
CA LEU A 64 -2.79 -9.73 -1.78
C LEU A 64 -2.38 -10.69 -0.66
N SER A 65 -3.35 -11.44 -0.09
CA SER A 65 -3.12 -12.31 1.07
C SER A 65 -1.95 -13.30 0.97
N PRO A 66 -1.68 -14.00 -0.16
CA PRO A 66 -0.58 -14.96 -0.19
C PRO A 66 0.78 -14.25 -0.10
N ILE A 67 0.92 -13.11 -0.77
CA ILE A 67 2.13 -12.29 -0.76
C ILE A 67 2.37 -11.72 0.64
N LEU A 68 1.34 -11.13 1.24
CA LEU A 68 1.43 -10.51 2.57
C LEU A 68 1.66 -11.54 3.67
N ARG A 69 1.02 -12.71 3.59
CA ARG A 69 1.25 -13.80 4.55
C ARG A 69 2.71 -14.24 4.53
N ASN A 70 3.28 -14.47 3.34
CA ASN A 70 4.68 -14.86 3.21
C ASN A 70 5.62 -13.79 3.78
N TYR A 71 5.45 -12.54 3.34
CA TYR A 71 6.25 -11.40 3.82
C TYR A 71 6.22 -11.27 5.35
N VAL A 72 5.03 -11.26 5.94
CA VAL A 72 4.86 -11.12 7.38
C VAL A 72 5.48 -12.29 8.14
N SER A 73 5.33 -13.52 7.64
CA SER A 73 5.93 -14.70 8.27
C SER A 73 7.45 -14.64 8.26
N THR A 74 8.06 -14.34 7.11
CA THR A 74 9.52 -14.24 6.96
C THR A 74 10.11 -13.16 7.86
N VAL A 75 9.50 -11.98 7.91
CA VAL A 75 9.97 -10.90 8.78
C VAL A 75 9.87 -11.30 10.26
N ASN A 76 8.76 -11.92 10.67
CA ASN A 76 8.58 -12.34 12.05
C ASN A 76 9.56 -13.45 12.46
N GLU A 77 9.77 -14.45 11.61
CA GLU A 77 10.75 -15.53 11.82
C GLU A 77 12.18 -14.99 11.93
N TYR A 78 12.53 -14.02 11.08
CA TYR A 78 13.83 -13.35 11.15
C TYR A 78 14.06 -12.70 12.51
N PHE A 79 13.11 -11.90 13.01
CA PHE A 79 13.26 -11.27 14.33
C PHE A 79 13.25 -12.27 15.49
N ILE A 80 12.47 -13.35 15.40
CA ILE A 80 12.51 -14.44 16.40
C ILE A 80 13.89 -15.10 16.41
N SER A 81 14.48 -15.36 15.24
CA SER A 81 15.81 -15.96 15.13
C SER A 81 16.91 -15.11 15.78
N LEU A 82 16.70 -13.80 15.88
CA LEU A 82 17.57 -12.84 16.57
C LEU A 82 17.26 -12.69 18.08
N GLY A 83 16.35 -13.49 18.63
CA GLY A 83 15.95 -13.44 20.04
C GLY A 83 14.78 -12.50 20.33
N GLY A 84 14.05 -12.04 19.31
CA GLY A 84 12.85 -11.24 19.47
C GLY A 84 11.72 -12.00 20.17
N ILE A 85 11.20 -11.44 21.25
CA ILE A 85 10.10 -12.04 22.06
C ILE A 85 8.72 -11.48 21.72
N ASN A 86 8.66 -10.37 20.98
CA ASN A 86 7.43 -9.68 20.64
C ASN A 86 7.14 -9.80 19.14
N ASN A 87 5.86 -9.92 18.78
CA ASN A 87 5.44 -9.92 17.39
C ASN A 87 5.70 -8.56 16.73
N VAL A 88 6.19 -8.60 15.50
CA VAL A 88 6.36 -7.41 14.65
C VAL A 88 5.00 -6.78 14.37
N ARG A 89 4.96 -5.44 14.44
CA ARG A 89 3.79 -4.63 14.10
C ARG A 89 4.01 -3.89 12.79
N TYR A 90 2.92 -3.68 12.06
CA TYR A 90 2.93 -3.09 10.74
C TYR A 90 1.95 -1.93 10.71
N PHE A 91 2.29 -0.87 9.98
CA PHE A 91 1.34 0.18 9.66
C PHE A 91 0.24 -0.35 8.74
N GLN A 92 -0.95 0.21 8.89
CA GLN A 92 -2.10 0.00 8.03
C GLN A 92 -2.39 1.28 7.24
N SER A 93 -3.18 1.15 6.19
CA SER A 93 -3.66 2.27 5.36
C SER A 93 -4.37 3.37 6.17
N ASN A 94 -4.90 3.06 7.35
CA ASN A 94 -5.57 4.03 8.23
C ASN A 94 -4.62 4.75 9.21
N GLY A 95 -3.31 4.52 9.12
CA GLY A 95 -2.29 5.11 9.99
C GLY A 95 -2.10 4.39 11.34
N GLY A 96 -2.88 3.36 11.64
CA GLY A 96 -2.76 2.56 12.85
C GLY A 96 -1.82 1.36 12.70
N LEU A 97 -1.37 0.80 13.83
CA LEU A 97 -0.55 -0.41 13.86
C LEU A 97 -1.38 -1.69 14.01
N ALA A 98 -0.99 -2.76 13.32
CA ALA A 98 -1.58 -4.08 13.39
C ALA A 98 -0.53 -5.18 13.61
N THR A 99 -0.97 -6.33 14.13
CA THR A 99 -0.13 -7.53 14.19
C THR A 99 0.00 -8.16 12.82
N GLY A 100 1.04 -8.98 12.62
CA GLY A 100 1.21 -9.75 11.40
C GLY A 100 0.00 -10.61 11.02
N LYS A 101 -0.69 -11.20 12.00
CA LYS A 101 -1.92 -11.97 11.77
C LYS A 101 -3.01 -11.11 11.12
N VAL A 102 -3.25 -9.91 11.66
CA VAL A 102 -4.24 -8.99 11.09
C VAL A 102 -3.84 -8.56 9.67
N MET A 103 -2.57 -8.27 9.42
CA MET A 103 -2.08 -7.92 8.07
C MET A 103 -2.20 -9.06 7.06
N SER A 104 -2.07 -10.31 7.53
CA SER A 104 -2.21 -11.49 6.67
C SER A 104 -3.68 -11.80 6.36
N ASP A 105 -4.57 -11.64 7.35
CA ASP A 105 -6.00 -11.93 7.19
C ASP A 105 -6.73 -10.80 6.44
N ARG A 106 -6.29 -9.55 6.65
CA ARG A 106 -6.88 -8.33 6.07
C ARG A 106 -5.85 -7.54 5.25
N SER A 107 -5.16 -8.22 4.35
CA SER A 107 -4.08 -7.69 3.50
C SER A 107 -4.42 -6.45 2.68
N VAL A 108 -5.71 -6.19 2.39
CA VAL A 108 -6.13 -4.93 1.75
C VAL A 108 -5.76 -3.69 2.58
N TYR A 109 -5.63 -3.81 3.91
CA TYR A 109 -5.16 -2.73 4.81
C TYR A 109 -3.66 -2.45 4.70
N ALA A 110 -2.91 -3.19 3.86
CA ALA A 110 -1.51 -2.89 3.59
C ALA A 110 -1.31 -1.84 2.49
N ILE A 111 -2.35 -1.55 1.70
CA ILE A 111 -2.28 -0.61 0.58
C ILE A 111 -1.92 0.78 1.11
N ASN A 112 -0.85 1.40 0.59
CA ASN A 112 -0.35 2.71 1.03
C ASN A 112 -0.09 2.81 2.54
N SER A 113 0.26 1.71 3.23
CA SER A 113 0.52 1.73 4.67
C SER A 113 1.73 2.57 5.08
N GLY A 114 2.74 2.68 4.22
CA GLY A 114 3.92 3.53 4.46
C GLY A 114 3.55 5.01 4.57
N PRO A 115 3.05 5.64 3.48
CA PRO A 115 2.63 7.05 3.52
C PRO A 115 1.54 7.35 4.55
N ALA A 116 0.68 6.37 4.88
CA ALA A 116 -0.34 6.54 5.92
C ALA A 116 0.22 6.81 7.33
N SER A 117 1.50 6.52 7.59
CA SER A 117 2.17 6.84 8.86
C SER A 117 2.65 8.29 8.94
N ALA A 118 2.91 8.93 7.80
CA ALA A 118 3.49 10.28 7.72
C ALA A 118 2.68 11.34 8.47
N PRO A 119 1.33 11.41 8.39
CA PRO A 119 0.57 12.42 9.12
C PRO A 119 0.78 12.37 10.64
N GLN A 120 0.83 11.16 11.23
CA GLN A 120 1.08 11.00 12.66
C GLN A 120 2.50 11.40 13.04
N ALA A 121 3.48 11.07 12.20
CA ALA A 121 4.86 11.53 12.38
C ALA A 121 4.96 13.06 12.30
N GLY A 122 4.31 13.67 11.31
CA GLY A 122 4.25 15.12 11.14
C GLY A 122 3.65 15.82 12.35
N LEU A 123 2.52 15.32 12.87
CA LEU A 123 1.93 15.85 14.10
C LEU A 123 2.85 15.69 15.31
N ALA A 124 3.55 14.56 15.45
CA ALA A 124 4.48 14.34 16.55
C ALA A 124 5.66 15.33 16.50
N VAL A 125 6.23 15.56 15.31
CA VAL A 125 7.31 16.53 15.09
C VAL A 125 6.84 17.97 15.30
N CYS A 126 5.61 18.30 14.88
CA CYS A 126 5.03 19.63 14.97
C CYS A 126 4.50 19.98 16.37
N LYS A 127 4.27 18.98 17.23
CA LYS A 127 3.70 19.16 18.58
C LYS A 127 4.40 20.23 19.44
N PRO A 128 5.75 20.30 19.52
CA PRO A 128 6.44 21.32 20.31
C PRO A 128 6.22 22.75 19.82
N PHE A 129 5.78 22.92 18.57
CA PHE A 129 5.55 24.21 17.93
C PHE A 129 4.06 24.63 17.94
N ASP A 130 3.18 23.83 18.55
CA ASP A 130 1.72 23.99 18.53
C ASP A 130 1.12 24.10 17.12
N TYR A 131 1.79 23.50 16.12
CA TYR A 131 1.28 23.42 14.76
C TYR A 131 0.39 22.19 14.59
N LYS A 132 -0.86 22.44 14.22
CA LYS A 132 -1.91 21.41 14.01
C LYS A 132 -2.27 21.24 12.54
N ASN A 133 -1.79 22.14 11.69
CA ASN A 133 -1.97 22.11 10.25
C ASN A 133 -0.64 21.73 9.61
N VAL A 134 -0.56 20.53 9.05
CA VAL A 134 0.69 19.92 8.58
C VAL A 134 0.46 19.30 7.22
N ILE A 135 1.29 19.67 6.26
CA ILE A 135 1.44 18.93 5.00
C ILE A 135 2.69 18.08 5.16
N THR A 136 2.56 16.76 5.02
CA THR A 136 3.71 15.87 4.99
C THR A 136 3.97 15.47 3.54
N VAL A 137 5.23 15.54 3.14
CA VAL A 137 5.69 15.12 1.82
C VAL A 137 6.78 14.08 1.98
N ASP A 138 6.67 12.99 1.22
CA ASP A 138 7.69 11.96 1.12
C ASP A 138 8.09 11.81 -0.35
N MET A 139 9.33 12.14 -0.67
CA MET A 139 9.87 12.03 -2.02
C MET A 139 10.85 10.87 -2.08
N GLY A 140 10.45 9.81 -2.77
CA GLY A 140 11.31 8.68 -3.08
C GLY A 140 12.00 8.83 -4.44
N GLY A 141 12.56 7.71 -4.92
CA GLY A 141 13.10 7.60 -6.28
C GLY A 141 12.03 7.62 -7.38
N THR A 142 10.79 7.23 -7.08
CA THR A 142 9.74 7.06 -8.11
C THR A 142 8.52 7.94 -7.86
N SER A 143 8.12 8.11 -6.60
CA SER A 143 6.89 8.80 -6.21
C SER A 143 7.17 9.98 -5.30
N PHE A 144 6.21 10.92 -5.30
CA PHE A 144 6.09 12.00 -4.35
C PHE A 144 4.73 11.92 -3.69
N ASP A 145 4.71 11.50 -2.43
CA ASP A 145 3.51 11.22 -1.65
C ASP A 145 3.20 12.40 -0.73
N ILE A 146 1.97 12.92 -0.81
CA ILE A 146 1.52 14.10 -0.08
C ILE A 146 0.33 13.72 0.81
N THR A 147 0.39 14.11 2.08
CA THR A 147 -0.77 14.04 2.98
C THR A 147 -1.04 15.37 3.63
N LEU A 148 -2.31 15.62 3.96
CA LEU A 148 -2.77 16.83 4.65
C LEU A 148 -3.40 16.47 5.99
N THR A 149 -2.89 17.11 7.03
CA THR A 149 -3.51 17.15 8.35
C THR A 149 -3.99 18.57 8.62
N LYS A 150 -5.28 18.70 8.96
CA LYS A 150 -5.90 19.97 9.28
C LYS A 150 -6.47 19.92 10.68
N ASP A 151 -6.14 20.92 11.51
CA ASP A 151 -6.60 21.03 12.90
C ASP A 151 -6.35 19.74 13.71
N GLY A 152 -5.22 19.07 13.48
CA GLY A 152 -4.84 17.82 14.14
C GLY A 152 -5.51 16.56 13.58
N ASN A 153 -6.34 16.69 12.54
CA ASN A 153 -7.11 15.60 11.95
C ASN A 153 -6.66 15.32 10.52
N THR A 154 -6.32 14.07 10.25
CA THR A 154 -5.99 13.60 8.89
C THR A 154 -7.22 13.00 8.24
N ASN A 155 -7.43 13.29 6.95
CA ASN A 155 -8.60 12.80 6.23
C ASN A 155 -8.55 11.28 6.03
N LEU A 156 -9.62 10.59 6.43
CA LEU A 156 -9.84 9.16 6.18
C LEU A 156 -10.95 9.01 5.16
N ASN A 157 -10.66 8.35 4.03
CA ASN A 157 -11.64 8.07 2.99
C ASN A 157 -11.90 6.55 2.91
N LYS A 158 -13.17 6.18 2.76
CA LYS A 158 -13.66 4.79 2.67
C LYS A 158 -14.16 4.42 1.26
N ASN A 159 -14.01 5.33 0.30
CA ASN A 159 -14.42 5.16 -1.09
C ASN A 159 -13.28 5.62 -2.02
N ILE A 160 -12.11 5.01 -1.88
CA ILE A 160 -10.96 5.34 -2.71
C ILE A 160 -10.95 4.40 -3.91
N ASP A 161 -10.72 4.97 -5.09
CA ASP A 161 -10.39 4.20 -6.27
C ASP A 161 -8.88 3.96 -6.25
N PHE A 162 -8.48 2.71 -6.04
CA PHE A 162 -7.09 2.31 -6.14
C PHE A 162 -6.90 1.64 -7.49
N LEU A 163 -6.10 2.27 -8.35
CA LEU A 163 -6.01 1.93 -9.78
C LEU A 163 -7.41 1.98 -10.44
N ARG A 164 -7.98 0.83 -10.77
CA ARG A 164 -9.31 0.70 -11.42
C ARG A 164 -10.38 0.15 -10.48
N TYR A 165 -10.03 -0.14 -9.23
CA TYR A 165 -10.88 -0.85 -8.28
C TYR A 165 -11.29 0.04 -7.12
N ARG A 166 -12.60 0.04 -6.80
CA ARG A 166 -13.09 0.72 -5.61
C ARG A 166 -12.76 -0.13 -4.39
N ILE A 167 -12.08 0.46 -3.42
CA ILE A 167 -11.72 -0.18 -2.15
C ILE A 167 -12.51 0.48 -1.02
N GLY A 168 -13.16 -0.35 -0.21
CA GLY A 168 -14.10 0.08 0.83
C GLY A 168 -13.50 0.34 2.21
N ILE A 169 -12.24 -0.05 2.43
CA ILE A 169 -11.62 0.08 3.75
C ILE A 169 -11.22 1.55 4.05
N PRO A 170 -11.21 1.98 5.32
CA PRO A 170 -10.72 3.31 5.67
C PRO A 170 -9.23 3.43 5.36
N MET A 171 -8.86 4.42 4.55
CA MET A 171 -7.46 4.75 4.26
C MET A 171 -7.24 6.26 4.42
N ILE A 172 -6.05 6.61 4.87
CA ILE A 172 -5.55 7.98 4.87
C ILE A 172 -5.50 8.44 3.42
N GLN A 173 -6.01 9.64 3.16
CA GLN A 173 -5.90 10.24 1.84
C GLN A 173 -4.44 10.61 1.59
N VAL A 174 -3.86 9.97 0.58
CA VAL A 174 -2.51 10.21 0.07
C VAL A 174 -2.65 10.61 -1.38
N GLU A 175 -2.14 11.78 -1.73
CA GLU A 175 -2.03 12.21 -3.12
C GLU A 175 -0.61 11.85 -3.59
N THR A 176 -0.51 11.00 -4.62
CA THR A 176 0.77 10.57 -5.17
C THR A 176 1.00 11.21 -6.52
N LEU A 177 2.11 11.93 -6.67
CA LEU A 177 2.60 12.41 -7.95
C LEU A 177 3.69 11.47 -8.46
N GLY A 178 3.68 11.19 -9.77
CA GLY A 178 4.69 10.38 -10.46
C GLY A 178 5.99 11.15 -10.72
N ALA A 179 6.53 11.79 -9.68
CA ALA A 179 7.75 12.57 -9.71
C ALA A 179 8.61 12.18 -8.52
N GLY A 180 9.85 11.74 -8.76
CA GLY A 180 10.80 11.30 -7.74
C GLY A 180 12.23 11.56 -8.20
N GLY A 181 13.22 11.14 -7.40
CA GLY A 181 14.63 11.31 -7.73
C GLY A 181 15.04 10.63 -9.05
N GLY A 182 14.44 9.49 -9.36
CA GLY A 182 14.67 8.75 -10.60
C GLY A 182 13.77 9.16 -11.75
N SER A 183 12.93 10.19 -11.61
CA SER A 183 12.10 10.64 -12.74
C SER A 183 12.98 11.13 -13.88
N ILE A 184 12.74 10.59 -15.08
CA ILE A 184 13.57 10.83 -16.25
C ILE A 184 13.19 12.17 -16.88
N GLY A 185 14.20 12.99 -17.17
CA GLY A 185 14.05 14.18 -18.00
C GLY A 185 14.14 13.83 -19.48
N TRP A 186 13.19 14.31 -20.27
CA TRP A 186 13.16 14.09 -21.72
C TRP A 186 12.58 15.31 -22.43
N ILE A 187 12.88 15.44 -23.72
CA ILE A 187 12.35 16.51 -24.57
C ILE A 187 11.24 15.93 -25.43
N ASP A 188 10.06 16.56 -25.40
CA ASP A 188 8.92 16.12 -26.21
C ASP A 188 9.01 16.57 -27.68
N GLU A 189 8.05 16.14 -28.49
CA GLU A 189 7.99 16.46 -29.93
C GLU A 189 7.86 17.97 -30.19
N MET A 190 7.45 18.77 -29.19
CA MET A 190 7.34 20.23 -29.28
C MET A 190 8.61 20.95 -28.78
N GLY A 191 9.63 20.21 -28.34
CA GLY A 191 10.87 20.77 -27.83
C GLY A 191 10.81 21.22 -26.36
N LEU A 192 9.77 20.83 -25.62
CA LEU A 192 9.62 21.19 -24.20
C LEU A 192 10.26 20.12 -23.31
N LEU A 193 10.88 20.59 -22.22
CA LEU A 193 11.42 19.70 -21.18
C LEU A 193 10.27 19.13 -20.34
N GLN A 194 10.23 17.81 -20.28
CA GLN A 194 9.32 17.02 -19.46
C GLN A 194 10.12 16.25 -18.41
N ILE A 195 9.52 16.05 -17.24
CA ILE A 195 10.09 15.23 -16.15
C ILE A 195 9.07 14.16 -15.78
N GLY A 196 9.42 12.89 -15.97
CA GLY A 196 8.50 11.78 -15.81
C GLY A 196 7.42 11.72 -16.92
N PRO A 197 6.40 10.85 -16.78
CA PRO A 197 6.15 9.95 -15.64
C PRO A 197 7.10 8.73 -15.60
N GLN A 198 7.95 8.54 -16.61
CA GLN A 198 8.96 7.48 -16.63
C GLN A 198 9.97 7.67 -15.49
N SER A 199 10.40 6.56 -14.89
CA SER A 199 11.39 6.54 -13.81
C SER A 199 12.48 5.53 -14.13
N ALA A 200 13.73 5.88 -13.83
CA ALA A 200 14.88 4.99 -13.90
C ALA A 200 14.87 3.92 -12.78
N GLY A 201 13.94 4.03 -11.81
CA GLY A 201 13.81 3.12 -10.68
C GLY A 201 15.05 3.13 -9.78
N ALA A 202 15.31 2.00 -9.13
CA ALA A 202 16.51 1.80 -8.30
C ALA A 202 17.57 0.92 -8.99
N ASP A 203 17.20 0.23 -10.06
CA ASP A 203 18.08 -0.67 -10.83
C ASP A 203 17.69 -0.60 -12.33
N PRO A 204 18.57 -0.10 -13.23
CA PRO A 204 19.92 0.40 -12.92
C PRO A 204 19.92 1.75 -12.18
N GLY A 205 18.78 2.44 -12.13
CA GLY A 205 18.62 3.71 -11.42
C GLY A 205 19.18 4.93 -12.17
N PRO A 206 19.20 6.11 -11.51
CA PRO A 206 19.87 7.32 -11.99
C PRO A 206 21.26 7.08 -12.56
N ALA A 207 21.67 7.86 -13.57
CA ALA A 207 22.98 7.71 -14.19
C ALA A 207 24.13 7.90 -13.19
N CYS A 208 23.94 8.79 -12.21
CA CYS A 208 24.88 9.08 -11.14
C CYS A 208 25.09 7.92 -10.17
N TYR A 209 24.25 6.88 -10.20
CA TYR A 209 24.50 5.65 -9.44
C TYR A 209 25.61 4.80 -10.04
N ASN A 210 25.99 5.05 -11.30
CA ASN A 210 27.03 4.32 -12.02
C ASN A 210 26.79 2.80 -12.07
N LYS A 211 25.52 2.39 -12.21
CA LYS A 211 25.07 0.99 -12.31
C LYS A 211 24.55 0.61 -13.70
N GLY A 212 24.84 1.44 -14.71
CA GLY A 212 24.44 1.22 -16.11
C GLY A 212 23.20 2.01 -16.56
N GLY A 213 22.65 2.88 -15.70
CA GLY A 213 21.62 3.85 -16.09
C GLY A 213 22.25 4.95 -16.95
N ASN A 214 21.59 5.34 -18.04
CA ASN A 214 22.10 6.35 -18.98
C ASN A 214 21.13 7.51 -19.21
N ASP A 215 19.88 7.38 -18.76
CA ASP A 215 18.88 8.44 -18.90
C ASP A 215 19.07 9.50 -17.80
N PRO A 216 18.96 10.80 -18.12
CA PRO A 216 19.12 11.86 -17.13
C PRO A 216 17.90 11.92 -16.19
N THR A 217 18.15 11.99 -14.89
CA THR A 217 17.11 12.01 -13.85
C THR A 217 17.21 13.24 -12.94
N VAL A 218 16.20 13.43 -12.08
CA VAL A 218 16.20 14.48 -11.05
C VAL A 218 17.40 14.35 -10.11
N SER A 219 17.78 13.12 -9.73
CA SER A 219 18.96 12.85 -8.91
C SER A 219 20.26 13.24 -9.62
N ASP A 220 20.35 13.04 -10.94
CA ASP A 220 21.51 13.49 -11.73
C ASP A 220 21.64 15.01 -11.72
N ALA A 221 20.52 15.71 -11.93
CA ALA A 221 20.49 17.17 -11.85
C ALA A 221 20.89 17.67 -10.45
N ASN A 222 20.37 17.05 -9.38
CA ASN A 222 20.72 17.40 -8.01
C ASN A 222 22.21 17.17 -7.70
N LEU A 223 22.82 16.12 -8.26
CA LEU A 223 24.26 15.90 -8.13
C LEU A 223 25.07 16.98 -8.87
N VAL A 224 24.72 17.27 -10.12
CA VAL A 224 25.40 18.30 -10.93
C VAL A 224 25.30 19.69 -10.29
N LEU A 225 24.16 20.00 -9.68
CA LEU A 225 23.93 21.27 -8.97
C LEU A 225 24.62 21.33 -7.59
N GLY A 226 25.18 20.21 -7.10
CA GLY A 226 25.85 20.14 -5.80
C GLY A 226 24.91 20.04 -4.60
N TYR A 227 23.65 19.63 -4.79
CA TYR A 227 22.73 19.33 -3.69
C TYR A 227 23.00 17.96 -3.07
N LEU A 228 23.58 17.04 -3.82
CA LEU A 228 24.02 15.73 -3.33
C LEU A 228 25.54 15.71 -3.22
N ASN A 229 26.04 15.10 -2.15
CA ASN A 229 27.46 14.77 -2.04
C ASN A 229 27.76 13.57 -2.96
N PRO A 230 28.74 13.65 -3.88
CA PRO A 230 29.17 12.51 -4.68
C PRO A 230 29.85 11.38 -3.89
N ASP A 231 30.37 11.68 -2.69
CA ASP A 231 31.11 10.74 -1.83
C ASP A 231 30.27 10.16 -0.67
#